data_AF-A0A8C0XFY1-F1
#
_entry.id   AF-A0A8C0XFY1-F1
#
_cell.length_a   1.000
_cell.length_b   1.000
_cell.length_c   1.000
_cell.angle_alpha   90.00
_cell.angle_beta   90.00
_cell.angle_gamma   90.00
#
_symmetry.space_group_name_H-M   'P 1'
#
loop_
_entity.id
_entity.type
_entity.pdbx_description
1 polymer ?
#
loop_
_entity_poly.entity_id
_entity_poly.type
_entity_poly.pdbx_seq_one_letter_code
_entity_poly.pdbx_strand_id
1 'polypeptide(L)'
;MNMQAVTVYLKKLSEQNPAASYYNVDVLKYQVSSNGIQSTPLNLATYWKCSASTTDLRVDYKYNPEAMVAPSVLSNIQVVVPVDGGVTNMQSLPPAIWNAEQMKAFWKLSGISEKSENGGSGSLRAKFDLSEGPSKPTTLAVQFLSEGSTLSGVDIELVGTGYRLSLVKKRFATGRYLADC
;
A
#
# COMPACT_ATOMS: atom_id res chain seq x y z
N MET A 1 -7.01 -30.82 12.57
CA MET A 1 -5.89 -30.80 11.60
C MET A 1 -5.49 -32.24 11.28
N ASN A 2 -5.25 -32.60 10.02
CA ASN A 2 -4.81 -33.95 9.66
C ASN A 2 -3.28 -34.08 9.87
N MET A 3 -2.86 -34.66 11.00
CA MET A 3 -1.45 -34.74 11.40
C MET A 3 -0.59 -35.60 10.47
N GLN A 4 -1.19 -36.60 9.81
CA GLN A 4 -0.48 -37.44 8.85
C GLN A 4 -0.11 -36.63 7.61
N ALA A 5 -1.08 -35.87 7.07
CA ALA A 5 -0.86 -35.00 5.91
C ALA A 5 0.18 -33.90 6.21
N VAL A 6 0.10 -33.28 7.40
CA VAL A 6 1.07 -32.26 7.83
C VAL A 6 2.48 -32.85 7.94
N THR A 7 2.64 -34.03 8.52
CA THR A 7 3.94 -34.70 8.65
C THR A 7 4.56 -34.99 7.28
N VAL A 8 3.79 -35.53 6.35
CA VAL A 8 4.27 -35.82 4.98
C VAL A 8 4.66 -34.53 4.25
N TYR A 9 3.86 -33.47 4.40
CA TYR A 9 4.15 -32.18 3.79
C TYR A 9 5.42 -31.53 4.33
N LEU A 10 5.58 -31.49 5.65
CA LEU A 10 6.78 -30.94 6.30
C LEU A 10 8.03 -31.75 5.97
N LYS A 11 7.93 -33.08 5.89
CA LYS A 11 9.04 -33.94 5.44
C LYS A 11 9.51 -33.53 4.05
N LYS A 12 8.58 -33.39 3.10
CA LYS A 12 8.89 -32.96 1.73
C LYS A 12 9.56 -31.58 1.69
N LEU A 13 9.07 -30.61 2.46
CA LEU A 13 9.69 -29.27 2.52
C LEU A 13 11.10 -29.33 3.10
N SER A 14 11.31 -30.17 4.14
CA SER A 14 12.63 -30.33 4.76
C SER A 14 13.65 -31.00 3.85
N GLU A 15 13.23 -31.95 3.02
CA GLU A 15 14.09 -32.59 2.02
C GLU A 15 14.46 -31.61 0.90
N GLN A 16 13.55 -30.71 0.52
CA GLN A 16 13.79 -29.70 -0.52
C GLN A 16 14.68 -28.55 -0.05
N ASN A 17 14.57 -28.13 1.20
CA ASN A 17 15.39 -27.06 1.76
C ASN A 17 15.83 -27.35 3.21
N PRO A 18 16.82 -28.24 3.40
CA PRO A 18 17.24 -28.70 4.73
C PRO A 18 17.83 -27.60 5.61
N ALA A 19 18.33 -26.52 5.02
CA ALA A 19 18.95 -25.41 5.74
C ALA A 19 17.94 -24.36 6.24
N ALA A 20 16.64 -24.51 5.93
CA ALA A 20 15.60 -23.57 6.34
C ALA A 20 15.39 -23.58 7.86
N SER A 21 15.37 -22.40 8.47
CA SER A 21 15.11 -22.26 9.92
C SER A 21 13.64 -22.45 10.31
N TYR A 22 12.72 -22.39 9.33
CA TYR A 22 11.29 -22.61 9.51
C TYR A 22 10.62 -22.98 8.18
N TYR A 23 9.46 -23.63 8.25
CA TYR A 23 8.66 -24.03 7.08
C TYR A 23 7.26 -23.42 7.20
N ASN A 24 6.83 -22.67 6.18
CA ASN A 24 5.50 -22.06 6.14
C ASN A 24 4.46 -23.04 5.61
N VAL A 25 3.27 -23.05 6.21
CA VAL A 25 2.13 -23.86 5.78
C VAL A 25 0.91 -22.96 5.64
N ASP A 26 0.29 -22.94 4.46
CA ASP A 26 -0.95 -22.20 4.21
C ASP A 26 -2.13 -22.92 4.89
N VAL A 27 -2.80 -22.24 5.82
CA VAL A 27 -3.93 -22.81 6.59
C VAL A 27 -5.28 -22.29 6.11
N LEU A 28 -5.38 -20.99 5.82
CA LEU A 28 -6.62 -20.33 5.43
C LEU A 28 -6.35 -19.26 4.38
N LYS A 29 -7.18 -19.25 3.33
CA LYS A 29 -7.35 -18.11 2.42
C LYS A 29 -8.74 -17.57 2.66
N TYR A 30 -8.85 -16.26 2.87
CA TYR A 30 -10.11 -15.60 3.17
C TYR A 30 -10.19 -14.24 2.48
N GLN A 31 -11.41 -13.74 2.36
CA GLN A 31 -11.71 -12.40 1.88
C GLN A 31 -12.40 -11.62 2.99
N VAL A 32 -12.02 -10.35 3.16
CA VAL A 32 -12.62 -9.46 4.14
C VAL A 32 -13.70 -8.65 3.44
N SER A 33 -14.89 -8.56 4.05
CA SER A 33 -15.94 -7.66 3.58
C SER A 33 -15.47 -6.21 3.73
N SER A 34 -15.77 -5.36 2.74
CA SER A 34 -15.41 -3.94 2.76
C SER A 34 -16.66 -3.07 2.59
N ASN A 35 -16.69 -1.94 3.28
CA ASN A 35 -17.75 -0.94 3.20
C ASN A 35 -17.25 0.31 2.45
N GLY A 36 -16.66 0.10 1.28
CA GLY A 36 -16.10 1.17 0.45
C GLY A 36 -15.00 1.96 1.17
N ILE A 37 -15.11 3.30 1.14
CA ILE A 37 -14.10 4.23 1.66
C ILE A 37 -13.88 4.17 3.18
N GLN A 38 -14.83 3.59 3.93
CA GLN A 38 -14.66 3.40 5.38
C GLN A 38 -13.68 2.28 5.69
N SER A 39 -13.53 1.30 4.79
CA SER A 39 -12.61 0.16 4.96
C SER A 39 -11.24 0.37 4.31
N THR A 40 -10.97 1.56 3.76
CA THR A 40 -9.70 1.91 3.13
C THR A 40 -8.79 2.65 4.11
N PRO A 41 -7.58 2.15 4.43
CA PRO A 41 -6.67 2.79 5.41
C PRO A 41 -6.11 4.15 4.99
N LEU A 42 -6.12 4.45 3.69
CA LEU A 42 -5.60 5.70 3.15
C LEU A 42 -6.53 6.25 2.08
N ASN A 43 -7.40 7.17 2.45
CA ASN A 43 -8.34 7.77 1.51
C ASN A 43 -7.60 8.75 0.60
N LEU A 44 -7.97 8.77 -0.68
CA LEU A 44 -7.31 9.57 -1.72
C LEU A 44 -8.35 10.37 -2.49
N ALA A 45 -7.98 11.60 -2.86
CA ALA A 45 -8.73 12.41 -3.82
C ALA A 45 -7.73 13.05 -4.79
N THR A 46 -8.01 12.97 -6.08
CA THR A 46 -7.11 13.49 -7.12
C THR A 46 -7.77 14.62 -7.90
N TYR A 47 -6.97 15.60 -8.28
CA TYR A 47 -7.42 16.77 -9.03
C TYR A 47 -6.39 17.09 -10.10
N TRP A 48 -6.88 17.24 -11.33
CA TRP A 48 -6.06 17.55 -12.50
C TRP A 48 -6.54 18.84 -13.15
N LYS A 49 -5.58 19.68 -13.52
CA LYS A 49 -5.81 20.84 -14.36
C LYS A 49 -4.86 20.79 -15.55
N CYS A 50 -5.37 20.33 -16.67
CA CYS A 50 -4.61 20.14 -17.90
C CYS A 50 -4.77 21.36 -18.81
N SER A 51 -3.65 22.01 -19.14
CA SER A 51 -3.55 23.11 -20.10
C SER A 51 -2.60 22.71 -21.24
N ALA A 52 -2.58 23.48 -22.33
CA ALA A 52 -1.75 23.16 -23.49
C ALA A 52 -0.24 23.11 -23.18
N SER A 53 0.25 23.95 -22.27
CA SER A 53 1.68 24.05 -21.92
C SER A 53 2.01 23.52 -20.53
N THR A 54 1.01 23.28 -19.68
CA THR A 54 1.24 22.91 -18.27
C THR A 54 0.16 21.95 -17.76
N THR A 55 0.54 21.11 -16.79
CA THR A 55 -0.40 20.28 -16.02
C THR A 55 -0.16 20.50 -14.54
N ASP A 56 -1.20 20.94 -13.81
CA ASP A 56 -1.18 20.96 -12.35
C ASP A 56 -1.89 19.72 -11.81
N LEU A 57 -1.23 19.03 -10.88
CA LEU A 57 -1.72 17.85 -10.20
C LEU A 57 -1.79 18.12 -8.70
N ARG A 58 -2.90 17.71 -8.08
CA ARG A 58 -3.03 17.64 -6.62
C ARG A 58 -3.60 16.28 -6.21
N VAL A 59 -2.93 15.63 -5.27
CA VAL A 59 -3.37 14.39 -4.63
C VAL A 59 -3.51 14.63 -3.15
N ASP A 60 -4.74 14.71 -2.66
CA ASP A 60 -5.02 14.78 -1.23
C ASP A 60 -5.10 13.35 -0.67
N TYR A 61 -4.48 13.15 0.48
CA TYR A 61 -4.54 11.88 1.20
C TYR A 61 -5.00 12.10 2.64
N LYS A 62 -5.72 11.12 3.18
CA LYS A 62 -6.18 11.12 4.57
C LYS A 62 -6.06 9.72 5.17
N TYR A 63 -5.28 9.61 6.23
CA TYR A 63 -5.22 8.41 7.05
C TYR A 63 -6.60 8.09 7.65
N ASN A 64 -7.00 6.82 7.57
CA ASN A 64 -8.25 6.34 8.12
C ASN A 64 -7.98 5.27 9.19
N PRO A 65 -7.98 5.64 10.48
CA PRO A 65 -7.79 4.69 11.58
C PRO A 65 -8.92 3.68 11.69
N GLU A 66 -10.15 4.07 11.34
CA GLU A 66 -11.36 3.25 11.48
C GLU A 66 -11.37 2.03 10.55
N ALA A 67 -10.54 2.03 9.50
CA ALA A 67 -10.33 0.89 8.63
C ALA A 67 -9.53 -0.25 9.30
N MET A 68 -8.98 -0.02 10.49
CA MET A 68 -8.14 -0.96 11.24
C MET A 68 -8.71 -1.18 12.64
N VAL A 69 -8.72 -2.44 13.09
CA VAL A 69 -9.16 -2.77 14.46
C VAL A 69 -8.23 -2.19 15.51
N ALA A 70 -6.93 -2.19 15.22
CA ALA A 70 -5.92 -1.47 15.99
C ALA A 70 -5.15 -0.55 15.04
N PRO A 71 -5.33 0.78 15.12
CA PRO A 71 -4.64 1.72 14.24
C PRO A 71 -3.11 1.57 14.30
N SER A 72 -2.49 1.38 13.14
CA SER A 72 -1.05 1.24 12.99
C SER A 72 -0.52 2.14 11.88
N VAL A 73 0.79 2.42 11.91
CA VAL A 73 1.46 3.27 10.93
C VAL A 73 1.41 2.61 9.55
N LEU A 74 1.04 3.37 8.52
CA LEU A 74 1.30 3.00 7.12
C LEU A 74 2.72 3.46 6.80
N SER A 75 3.59 2.54 6.43
CA SER A 75 5.00 2.81 6.13
C SER A 75 5.33 2.53 4.67
N ASN A 76 6.48 3.04 4.23
CA ASN A 76 6.98 2.88 2.86
C ASN A 76 5.94 3.31 1.82
N ILE A 77 5.29 4.44 2.06
CA ILE A 77 4.24 4.91 1.16
C ILE A 77 4.89 5.44 -0.11
N GLN A 78 4.44 4.91 -1.25
CA GLN A 78 4.87 5.34 -2.57
C GLN A 78 3.64 5.74 -3.36
N VAL A 79 3.67 6.92 -3.98
CA VAL A 79 2.61 7.38 -4.88
C VAL A 79 3.23 7.56 -6.25
N VAL A 80 2.63 6.91 -7.25
CA VAL A 80 3.11 6.89 -8.63
C VAL A 80 2.02 7.43 -9.53
N VAL A 81 2.37 8.45 -10.31
CA VAL A 81 1.42 9.12 -11.21
C VAL A 81 2.01 9.19 -12.61
N PRO A 82 1.43 8.48 -13.59
CA PRO A 82 1.79 8.65 -15.00
C PRO A 82 1.38 10.03 -15.53
N VAL A 83 2.24 10.71 -16.28
CA VAL A 83 1.91 12.00 -16.90
C VAL A 83 2.43 12.01 -18.34
N ASP A 84 1.55 12.23 -19.30
CA ASP A 84 1.88 12.35 -20.72
C ASP A 84 2.06 13.82 -21.16
N GLY A 85 2.19 14.06 -22.46
CA GLY A 85 2.30 15.41 -23.04
C GLY A 85 3.73 15.96 -23.14
N GLY A 86 4.74 15.08 -23.13
CA GLY A 86 6.14 15.48 -23.29
C GLY A 86 6.62 16.37 -22.13
N VAL A 87 6.60 15.83 -20.91
CA VAL A 87 7.05 16.56 -19.71
C VAL A 87 8.52 16.95 -19.87
N THR A 88 8.79 18.26 -19.87
CA THR A 88 10.13 18.83 -19.97
C THR A 88 10.70 19.22 -18.60
N ASN A 89 9.83 19.57 -17.66
CA ASN A 89 10.20 19.99 -16.32
C ASN A 89 9.09 19.65 -15.33
N MET A 90 9.48 19.35 -14.08
CA MET A 90 8.56 19.06 -12.98
C MET A 90 8.96 19.84 -11.74
N GLN A 91 7.99 20.53 -11.14
CA GLN A 91 8.10 21.11 -9.81
C GLN A 91 7.10 20.43 -8.89
N SER A 92 7.50 20.05 -7.68
CA SER A 92 6.58 19.40 -6.74
C SER A 92 6.80 19.80 -5.29
N LEU A 93 5.72 19.70 -4.52
CA LEU A 93 5.72 19.85 -3.06
C LEU A 93 4.78 18.79 -2.44
N PRO A 94 5.28 17.86 -1.60
CA PRO A 94 6.70 17.63 -1.27
C PRO A 94 7.53 17.20 -2.49
N PRO A 95 8.87 17.18 -2.39
CA PRO A 95 9.75 16.75 -3.47
C PRO A 95 9.40 15.35 -3.99
N ALA A 96 9.38 15.20 -5.31
CA ALA A 96 9.19 13.95 -6.03
C ALA A 96 10.30 13.74 -7.04
N ILE A 97 10.39 12.51 -7.52
CA ILE A 97 11.30 12.10 -8.58
C ILE A 97 10.50 11.96 -9.87
N TRP A 98 10.94 12.62 -10.93
CA TRP A 98 10.43 12.38 -12.28
C TRP A 98 11.27 11.29 -12.96
N ASN A 99 10.60 10.27 -13.51
CA ASN A 99 11.23 9.27 -14.36
C ASN A 99 10.81 9.51 -15.82
N ALA A 100 11.73 10.01 -16.63
CA ALA A 100 11.48 10.30 -18.04
C ALA A 100 11.29 9.04 -18.90
N GLU A 101 11.96 7.92 -18.59
CA GLU A 101 11.83 6.67 -19.34
C GLU A 101 10.44 6.06 -19.22
N GLN A 102 9.84 6.18 -18.04
CA GLN A 102 8.51 5.64 -17.75
C GLN A 102 7.39 6.68 -17.78
N MET A 103 7.74 7.97 -17.96
CA MET A 103 6.83 9.11 -17.90
C MET A 103 5.98 9.14 -16.62
N LYS A 104 6.65 9.03 -15.46
CA LYS A 104 5.99 8.92 -14.15
C LYS A 104 6.63 9.81 -13.09
N ALA A 105 5.79 10.44 -12.29
CA ALA A 105 6.17 11.11 -11.05
C ALA A 105 6.06 10.13 -9.87
N PHE A 106 7.03 10.20 -8.95
CA PHE A 106 7.14 9.33 -7.79
C PHE A 106 7.33 10.14 -6.51
N TRP A 107 6.40 9.98 -5.57
CA TRP A 107 6.55 10.45 -4.19
C TRP A 107 6.86 9.29 -3.26
N LYS A 108 7.71 9.54 -2.27
CA LYS A 108 7.98 8.61 -1.18
C LYS A 108 7.74 9.30 0.15
N LEU A 109 6.82 8.77 0.95
CA LEU A 109 6.55 9.25 2.31
C LEU A 109 7.01 8.18 3.30
N SER A 110 7.69 8.60 4.37
CA SER A 110 8.29 7.69 5.36
C SER A 110 7.23 6.90 6.12
N GLY A 111 6.18 7.57 6.58
CA GLY A 111 5.02 6.93 7.18
C GLY A 111 3.89 7.91 7.49
N ILE A 112 2.66 7.39 7.54
CA ILE A 112 1.44 8.12 7.89
C ILE A 112 0.72 7.40 9.03
N SER A 113 0.29 8.16 10.03
CA SER A 113 -0.53 7.72 11.16
C SER A 113 -1.31 8.88 11.75
N GLU A 114 -2.16 8.62 12.75
CA GLU A 114 -2.85 9.68 13.52
C GLU A 114 -1.89 10.65 14.21
N LYS A 115 -0.66 10.19 14.52
CA LYS A 115 0.39 10.99 15.18
C LYS A 115 1.22 11.81 14.20
N SER A 116 1.03 11.60 12.89
CA SER A 116 1.68 12.42 11.87
C SER A 116 1.09 13.83 11.86
N GLU A 117 1.81 14.77 11.26
CA GLU A 117 1.31 16.14 11.05
C GLU A 117 -0.10 16.12 10.43
N ASN A 118 -0.95 17.07 10.86
CA ASN A 118 -2.35 17.17 10.45
C ASN A 118 -3.17 15.86 10.61
N GLY A 119 -2.82 15.02 11.58
CA GLY A 119 -3.53 13.77 11.85
C GLY A 119 -3.41 12.74 10.73
N GLY A 120 -2.31 12.78 9.97
CA GLY A 120 -2.09 11.89 8.82
C GLY A 120 -2.82 12.33 7.54
N SER A 121 -3.27 13.59 7.48
CA SER A 121 -3.81 14.20 6.27
C SER A 121 -2.76 15.08 5.59
N GLY A 122 -2.78 15.16 4.26
CA GLY A 122 -1.86 16.01 3.52
C GLY A 122 -2.19 16.08 2.03
N SER A 123 -1.34 16.80 1.30
CA SER A 123 -1.48 16.97 -0.15
C SER A 123 -0.14 16.86 -0.85
N LEU A 124 -0.10 16.11 -1.96
CA LEU A 124 0.99 16.10 -2.92
C LEU A 124 0.61 17.01 -4.07
N ARG A 125 1.46 17.97 -4.42
CA ARG A 125 1.22 18.92 -5.52
C ARG A 125 2.36 18.86 -6.50
N ALA A 126 2.04 18.89 -7.78
CA ALA A 126 3.02 18.95 -8.85
C ALA A 126 2.55 19.88 -9.95
N LYS A 127 3.51 20.54 -10.60
CA LYS A 127 3.33 21.24 -11.86
C LYS A 127 4.31 20.67 -12.87
N PHE A 128 3.79 20.29 -14.04
CA PHE A 128 4.55 19.76 -15.16
C PHE A 128 4.51 20.75 -16.32
N ASP A 129 5.67 21.10 -16.86
CA ASP A 129 5.77 21.88 -18.09
C ASP A 129 5.84 20.91 -19.28
N LEU A 130 5.00 21.14 -20.30
CA LEU A 130 4.74 20.20 -21.39
C LEU A 130 5.25 20.75 -22.73
N SER A 131 5.84 19.89 -23.56
CA SER A 131 6.16 20.21 -24.96
C SER A 131 5.03 19.83 -25.94
N GLU A 132 4.22 18.83 -25.60
CA GLU A 132 3.19 18.23 -26.47
C GLU A 132 1.85 18.09 -25.71
N GLY A 133 1.46 19.12 -24.95
CA GLY A 133 0.22 19.10 -24.18
C GLY A 133 -1.05 19.27 -25.03
N PRO A 134 -2.24 19.18 -24.41
CA PRO A 134 -2.47 18.93 -22.98
C PRO A 134 -2.25 17.46 -22.59
N SER A 135 -1.88 17.22 -21.34
CA SER A 135 -1.90 15.88 -20.77
C SER A 135 -3.34 15.36 -20.58
N LYS A 136 -3.47 14.04 -20.41
CA LYS A 136 -4.71 13.39 -20.01
C LYS A 136 -4.62 12.95 -18.55
N PRO A 137 -5.63 13.25 -17.70
CA PRO A 137 -5.68 12.70 -16.36
C PRO A 137 -5.57 11.17 -16.40
N THR A 138 -4.70 10.63 -15.55
CA THR A 138 -4.50 9.18 -15.44
C THR A 138 -4.73 8.69 -14.02
N THR A 139 -5.01 7.40 -13.91
CA THR A 139 -5.10 6.71 -12.64
C THR A 139 -3.73 6.68 -11.95
N LEU A 140 -3.67 7.14 -10.70
CA LEU A 140 -2.48 6.98 -9.88
C LEU A 140 -2.49 5.65 -9.13
N ALA A 141 -1.30 5.19 -8.75
CA ALA A 141 -1.11 4.00 -7.93
C ALA A 141 -0.44 4.37 -6.60
N VAL A 142 -0.88 3.73 -5.51
CA VAL A 142 -0.28 3.87 -4.20
C VAL A 142 0.19 2.51 -3.69
N GLN A 143 1.36 2.50 -3.05
CA GLN A 143 1.85 1.35 -2.31
C GLN A 143 2.15 1.73 -0.88
N PHE A 144 1.78 0.88 0.08
CA PHE A 144 2.19 0.99 1.48
C PHE A 144 2.11 -0.37 2.17
N LEU A 145 2.73 -0.46 3.33
CA LEU A 145 2.61 -1.61 4.22
C LEU A 145 2.34 -1.18 5.65
N SER A 146 1.71 -2.04 6.42
CA SER A 146 1.55 -1.87 7.85
C SER A 146 1.83 -3.19 8.57
N GLU A 147 2.58 -3.10 9.66
CA GLU A 147 2.88 -4.23 10.55
C GLU A 147 2.26 -4.00 11.92
N GLY A 148 1.87 -5.09 12.58
CA GLY A 148 1.26 -5.06 13.91
C GLY A 148 -0.27 -5.09 13.92
N SER A 149 -0.93 -5.00 12.76
CA SER A 149 -2.39 -4.96 12.66
C SER A 149 -2.94 -5.73 11.45
N THR A 150 -4.26 -5.95 11.44
CA THR A 150 -5.03 -6.49 10.31
C THR A 150 -6.24 -5.60 10.03
N LEU A 151 -6.70 -5.61 8.79
CA LEU A 151 -7.97 -4.97 8.42
C LEU A 151 -9.19 -5.80 8.86
N SER A 152 -9.02 -7.12 9.00
CA SER A 152 -10.10 -8.04 9.33
C SER A 152 -10.43 -8.14 10.82
N GLY A 153 -9.50 -7.75 11.70
CA GLY A 153 -9.59 -8.02 13.14
C GLY A 153 -9.41 -9.49 13.53
N VAL A 154 -9.21 -10.39 12.56
CA VAL A 154 -9.08 -11.82 12.83
C VAL A 154 -7.86 -12.08 13.69
N ASP A 155 -8.04 -12.95 14.69
CA ASP A 155 -6.98 -13.47 15.53
C ASP A 155 -6.95 -15.00 15.51
N ILE A 156 -5.88 -15.56 16.09
CA ILE A 156 -5.70 -17.01 16.22
C ILE A 156 -5.42 -17.39 17.66
N GLU A 157 -6.09 -18.44 18.11
CA GLU A 157 -5.84 -19.09 19.39
C GLU A 157 -5.57 -20.58 19.18
N LEU A 158 -4.77 -21.17 20.07
CA LEU A 158 -4.54 -22.61 20.11
C LEU A 158 -5.50 -23.23 21.12
N VAL A 159 -6.10 -24.35 20.71
CA VAL A 159 -6.90 -25.20 21.59
C VAL A 159 -6.08 -26.43 21.97
N GLY A 160 -5.93 -26.69 23.27
CA GLY A 160 -5.11 -27.78 23.81
C GLY A 160 -3.72 -27.34 24.28
N THR A 161 -2.93 -28.28 24.81
CA THR A 161 -1.67 -27.98 25.52
C THR A 161 -0.40 -28.47 24.82
N GLY A 162 -0.54 -29.20 23.70
CA GLY A 162 0.60 -29.80 22.99
C GLY A 162 1.45 -28.82 22.16
N TYR A 163 0.97 -27.60 21.93
CA TYR A 163 1.61 -26.58 21.12
C TYR A 163 1.52 -25.21 21.78
N ARG A 164 2.44 -24.31 21.43
CA ARG A 164 2.39 -22.90 21.82
C ARG A 164 2.64 -22.01 20.61
N LEU A 165 2.01 -20.84 20.57
CA LEU A 165 2.35 -19.79 19.61
C LEU A 165 3.61 -19.08 20.11
N SER A 166 4.69 -19.11 19.32
CA SER A 166 5.91 -18.35 19.63
C SER A 166 5.77 -16.88 19.23
N LEU A 167 5.05 -16.60 18.13
CA LEU A 167 4.83 -15.27 17.59
C LEU A 167 3.57 -15.27 16.73
N VAL A 168 2.74 -14.24 16.87
CA VAL A 168 1.63 -13.93 15.96
C VAL A 168 1.99 -12.67 15.18
N LYS A 169 2.41 -12.82 13.92
CA LYS A 169 2.75 -11.69 13.05
C LYS A 169 1.52 -11.25 12.25
N LYS A 170 1.03 -10.04 12.53
CA LYS A 170 -0.07 -9.38 11.80
C LYS A 170 0.49 -8.30 10.89
N ARG A 171 0.08 -8.28 9.62
CA ARG A 171 0.45 -7.26 8.65
C ARG A 171 -0.58 -7.18 7.52
N PHE A 172 -0.65 -6.02 6.87
CA PHE A 172 -1.31 -5.86 5.59
C PHE A 172 -0.47 -4.97 4.68
N ALA A 173 -0.67 -5.10 3.38
CA ALA A 173 -0.02 -4.27 2.37
C ALA A 173 -1.00 -3.99 1.23
N THR A 174 -0.74 -2.92 0.50
CA THR A 174 -1.47 -2.61 -0.73
C THR A 174 -1.29 -3.72 -1.77
N GLY A 175 -2.40 -4.17 -2.35
CA GLY A 175 -2.41 -4.84 -3.65
C GLY A 175 -2.53 -3.78 -4.77
N ARG A 176 -3.60 -3.88 -5.55
CA ARG A 176 -3.97 -2.84 -6.52
C ARG A 176 -4.70 -1.69 -5.81
N TYR A 177 -3.96 -0.65 -5.42
CA TYR A 177 -4.51 0.55 -4.78
C TYR A 177 -4.43 1.74 -5.74
N LEU A 178 -5.58 2.11 -6.31
CA LEU A 178 -5.68 3.08 -7.39
C LEU A 178 -6.61 4.23 -7.01
N ALA A 179 -6.34 5.43 -7.53
CA ALA A 179 -7.25 6.55 -7.45
C ALA A 179 -7.38 7.21 -8.83
N ASP A 180 -8.63 7.36 -9.28
CA ASP A 180 -8.97 8.01 -10.53
C ASP A 180 -9.25 9.52 -10.33
N CYS A 181 -9.32 10.25 -11.45
CA CYS A 181 -9.70 11.68 -11.51
C CYS A 181 -11.20 11.83 -11.77
#